data_AF-A0A8I7B4T9-F1
#
_entry.id   AF-A0A8I7B4T9-F1
#
_cell.length_a   1.000
_cell.length_b   1.000
_cell.length_c   1.000
_cell.angle_alpha   90.00
_cell.angle_beta   90.00
_cell.angle_gamma   90.00
#
_symmetry.space_group_name_H-M   'P 1'
#
loop_
_entity.id
_entity.type
_entity.pdbx_description
1 polymer ?
#
loop_
_entity_poly.entity_id
_entity_poly.type
_entity_poly.pdbx_seq_one_letter_code
_entity_poly.pdbx_strand_id
1 'polypeptide(L)'
;MGPRLPAPLVGCFDISVAAADGLYGLSAFPMCGEQQHAFEVLSRAPNCNCNEEQRSTKPRMDWSWKSVPSPPPLHEDENITSYALHPDGHTIFMSTHDRHNLSLARGTYSFDARHCKWRWHGKWVLPFEGQGYFDSDLDAWVGLHFDGYICTCQVASRSGTSTVQPDWKISKDKLFCRESERHLGATLTYMGDTQFCLVECGVRQDMECEDAFGDHDGCVLRLIMFSPKYNRKGELHTKIHRTTDTLVSKHLLSFDPVAFWM
;
A
#
# COMPACT_ATOMS: atom_id res chain seq x y z
N MET A 1 -5.32 18.31 -16.12
CA MET A 1 -4.40 17.19 -16.43
C MET A 1 -3.14 17.41 -15.61
N GLY A 2 -2.81 16.49 -14.69
CA GLY A 2 -1.61 16.56 -13.86
C GLY A 2 -0.33 16.19 -14.63
N PRO A 3 0.86 16.27 -14.00
CA PRO A 3 2.10 15.83 -14.61
C PRO A 3 2.05 14.33 -14.91
N ARG A 4 2.66 13.92 -16.03
CA ARG A 4 2.78 12.49 -16.41
C ARG A 4 3.63 11.74 -15.39
N LEU A 5 3.34 10.44 -15.22
CA LEU A 5 4.18 9.56 -14.41
C LEU A 5 5.62 9.55 -14.96
N PRO A 6 6.65 9.57 -14.09
CA PRO A 6 8.04 9.39 -14.48
C PRO A 6 8.26 8.05 -15.16
N ALA A 7 9.14 7.99 -16.16
CA ALA A 7 9.45 6.75 -16.89
C ALA A 7 9.77 5.55 -15.98
N PRO A 8 10.54 5.69 -14.87
CA PRO A 8 10.83 4.58 -13.96
C PRO A 8 9.62 4.00 -13.23
N LEU A 9 8.52 4.76 -13.12
CA LEU A 9 7.27 4.32 -12.51
C LEU A 9 6.26 3.78 -13.52
N VAL A 10 6.49 3.94 -14.83
CA VAL A 10 5.57 3.47 -15.86
C VAL A 10 5.67 1.94 -15.95
N GLY A 11 4.57 1.26 -15.62
CA GLY A 11 4.46 -0.21 -15.70
C GLY A 11 4.76 -0.95 -14.39
N CYS A 12 5.23 -0.27 -13.34
CA CYS A 12 5.50 -0.81 -12.01
C CYS A 12 5.16 0.19 -10.89
N PHE A 13 4.09 0.97 -11.08
CA PHE A 13 3.58 1.86 -10.05
C PHE A 13 2.71 1.05 -9.07
N ASP A 14 3.37 0.44 -8.09
CA ASP A 14 2.71 -0.48 -7.15
C ASP A 14 2.42 0.17 -5.78
N ILE A 15 3.24 1.17 -5.40
CA ILE A 15 3.19 1.80 -4.08
C ILE A 15 3.05 3.30 -4.23
N SER A 16 2.03 3.86 -3.58
CA SER A 16 1.84 5.30 -3.48
C SER A 16 1.47 5.71 -2.06
N VAL A 17 2.18 6.69 -1.50
CA VAL A 17 1.99 7.12 -0.11
C VAL A 17 2.06 8.64 -0.03
N ALA A 18 1.01 9.26 0.51
CA ALA A 18 1.04 10.67 0.90
C ALA A 18 1.81 10.80 2.23
N ALA A 19 2.90 11.56 2.24
CA ALA A 19 3.71 11.77 3.44
C ALA A 19 4.31 13.18 3.44
N ALA A 20 4.36 13.81 4.61
CA ALA A 20 4.69 15.23 4.78
C ALA A 20 3.85 16.09 3.82
N ASP A 21 4.49 16.73 2.83
CA ASP A 21 3.85 17.62 1.85
C ASP A 21 3.93 17.07 0.41
N GLY A 22 4.16 15.77 0.24
CA GLY A 22 4.34 15.14 -1.07
C GLY A 22 3.63 13.79 -1.21
N LEU A 23 3.39 13.39 -2.47
CA LEU A 23 2.96 12.05 -2.82
C LEU A 23 4.18 11.26 -3.33
N TYR A 24 4.57 10.24 -2.59
CA TYR A 24 5.70 9.38 -2.92
C TYR A 24 5.21 8.20 -3.75
N GLY A 25 5.91 7.92 -4.84
CA GLY A 25 5.71 6.76 -5.70
C GLY A 25 6.94 5.86 -5.66
N LEU A 26 6.74 4.57 -5.47
CA LEU A 26 7.80 3.58 -5.32
C LEU A 26 7.45 2.30 -6.09
N SER A 27 8.44 1.70 -6.76
CA SER A 27 8.26 0.38 -7.38
C SER A 27 8.40 -0.73 -6.34
N ALA A 28 7.48 -1.71 -6.34
CA ALA A 28 7.55 -2.82 -5.37
C ALA A 28 8.72 -3.76 -5.68
N PHE A 29 9.15 -3.82 -6.93
CA PHE A 29 10.30 -4.58 -7.41
C PHE A 29 11.12 -3.72 -8.41
N PRO A 30 12.40 -4.04 -8.63
CA PRO A 30 13.19 -3.36 -9.65
C PRO A 30 12.71 -3.74 -11.05
N MET A 31 12.65 -2.74 -11.94
CA MET A 31 12.27 -2.93 -13.35
C MET A 31 13.22 -3.90 -14.05
N CYS A 32 12.71 -4.67 -15.03
CA CYS A 32 13.53 -5.59 -15.81
C CYS A 32 14.63 -4.80 -16.55
N GLY A 33 15.90 -5.01 -16.16
CA GLY A 33 17.06 -4.30 -16.70
C GLY A 33 17.54 -3.11 -15.86
N GLU A 34 16.84 -2.73 -14.80
CA GLU A 34 17.31 -1.76 -13.81
C GLU A 34 17.78 -2.45 -12.52
N GLN A 35 18.81 -1.88 -11.88
CA GLN A 35 19.42 -2.41 -10.67
C GLN A 35 18.81 -1.85 -9.37
N GLN A 36 17.89 -0.88 -9.44
CA GLN A 36 17.37 -0.19 -8.26
C GLN A 36 15.86 0.06 -8.35
N HIS A 37 15.22 0.16 -7.19
CA HIS A 37 13.82 0.55 -7.08
C HIS A 37 13.65 2.03 -7.48
N ALA A 38 12.65 2.31 -8.31
CA ALA A 38 12.29 3.66 -8.65
C ALA A 38 11.67 4.35 -7.42
N PHE A 39 12.19 5.51 -7.02
CA PHE A 39 11.62 6.26 -5.89
C PHE A 39 11.50 7.74 -6.22
N GLU A 40 10.27 8.18 -6.41
CA GLU A 40 9.92 9.50 -6.94
C GLU A 40 8.94 10.21 -6.00
N VAL A 41 9.00 11.52 -5.96
CA VAL A 41 8.07 12.35 -5.19
C VAL A 41 7.38 13.37 -6.10
N LEU A 42 6.05 13.35 -6.07
CA LEU A 42 5.21 14.40 -6.63
C LEU A 42 5.01 15.47 -5.56
N SER A 43 5.59 16.64 -5.81
CA SER A 43 5.49 17.78 -4.90
C SER A 43 5.22 19.06 -5.68
N ARG A 44 4.74 20.07 -4.96
CA ARG A 44 4.45 21.38 -5.51
C ARG A 44 5.69 22.27 -5.39
N ALA A 45 6.20 22.76 -6.51
CA ALA A 45 7.39 23.60 -6.56
C ALA A 45 7.14 24.88 -7.37
N PRO A 46 7.89 25.97 -7.12
CA PRO A 46 7.88 27.15 -7.97
C PRO A 46 8.21 26.77 -9.41
N ASN A 47 7.40 27.23 -10.37
CA ASN A 47 7.67 27.02 -11.78
C ASN A 47 8.77 27.98 -12.24
N CYS A 48 9.96 27.46 -12.54
CA CYS A 48 11.10 28.23 -13.03
C CYS A 48 10.99 28.63 -14.51
N ASN A 49 10.00 28.12 -15.25
CA ASN A 49 9.81 28.38 -16.69
C ASN A 49 8.86 29.54 -16.99
N CYS A 50 8.51 30.36 -15.99
CA CYS A 50 7.76 31.58 -16.23
C CYS A 50 8.71 32.65 -16.77
N ASN A 51 8.57 33.02 -18.04
CA ASN A 51 9.25 34.19 -18.61
C ASN A 51 9.06 35.39 -17.67
N GLU A 52 10.15 36.11 -17.39
CA GLU A 52 10.26 37.22 -16.41
C GLU A 52 9.28 38.40 -16.64
N GLU A 53 8.42 38.36 -17.66
CA GLU A 53 7.57 39.47 -18.08
C GLU A 53 6.20 39.55 -17.36
N GLN A 54 5.83 38.58 -16.52
CA GLN A 54 4.58 38.66 -15.75
C GLN A 54 4.86 38.94 -14.27
N ARG A 55 4.73 40.23 -13.90
CA ARG A 55 4.72 40.76 -12.53
C ARG A 55 3.57 40.19 -11.68
N SER A 56 3.62 38.90 -11.39
CA SER A 56 2.95 38.31 -10.23
C SER A 56 3.98 38.22 -9.10
N THR A 57 3.70 38.86 -7.97
CA THR A 57 4.55 38.83 -6.77
C THR A 57 4.60 37.45 -6.09
N LYS A 58 3.84 36.47 -6.59
CA LYS A 58 3.89 35.07 -6.14
C LYS A 58 4.29 34.15 -7.29
N PRO A 59 5.35 33.33 -7.12
CA PRO A 59 5.71 32.33 -8.11
C PRO A 59 4.54 31.36 -8.29
N ARG A 60 4.21 31.06 -9.54
CA ARG A 60 3.22 30.04 -9.88
C ARG A 60 3.74 28.70 -9.40
N MET A 61 2.93 28.02 -8.59
CA MET A 61 3.27 26.74 -8.01
C MET A 61 2.67 25.63 -8.87
N ASP A 62 3.50 24.77 -9.44
CA ASP A 62 3.06 23.66 -10.28
C ASP A 62 3.50 22.31 -9.67
N TRP A 63 2.74 21.26 -9.99
CA TRP A 63 3.05 19.90 -9.57
C TRP A 63 4.09 19.29 -10.49
N SER A 64 5.16 18.73 -9.91
CA SER A 64 6.23 18.08 -10.65
C SER A 64 6.73 16.85 -9.91
N TRP A 65 7.04 15.80 -10.67
CA TRP A 65 7.77 14.65 -10.16
C TRP A 65 9.26 14.94 -10.09
N LYS A 66 9.92 14.44 -9.05
CA LYS A 66 11.37 14.49 -8.87
C LYS A 66 11.85 13.21 -8.21
N SER A 67 13.03 12.73 -8.59
CA SER A 67 13.65 11.60 -7.91
C SER A 67 13.98 11.98 -6.48
N VAL A 68 13.72 11.07 -5.56
CA VAL A 68 14.03 11.26 -4.14
C VAL A 68 15.55 11.27 -3.97
N PRO A 69 16.15 12.24 -3.26
CA PRO A 69 17.61 12.38 -3.17
C PRO A 69 18.36 11.18 -2.59
N SER A 70 17.68 10.32 -1.84
CA SER A 70 18.24 9.12 -1.23
C SER A 70 17.51 7.90 -1.75
N PRO A 71 18.12 7.10 -2.65
CA PRO A 71 17.48 5.91 -3.19
C PRO A 71 17.22 4.89 -2.08
N PRO A 72 16.23 3.99 -2.25
CA PRO A 72 15.97 2.91 -1.31
C PRO A 72 17.23 2.04 -1.11
N PRO A 73 17.66 1.76 0.13
CA PRO A 73 18.80 0.89 0.42
C PRO A 73 18.37 -0.58 0.32
N LEU A 74 17.73 -0.94 -0.79
CA LEU A 74 17.21 -2.27 -1.07
C LEU A 74 18.08 -2.96 -2.12
N HIS A 75 18.27 -4.26 -1.98
CA HIS A 75 18.98 -5.06 -2.97
C HIS A 75 18.06 -5.40 -4.17
N GLU A 76 18.65 -5.72 -5.32
CA GLU A 76 17.94 -6.10 -6.56
C GLU A 76 17.00 -7.32 -6.40
N ASP A 77 17.27 -8.13 -5.38
CA ASP A 77 16.52 -9.33 -5.03
C ASP A 77 15.53 -9.10 -3.88
N GLU A 78 15.25 -7.85 -3.52
CA GLU A 78 14.24 -7.51 -2.51
C GLU A 78 12.97 -6.96 -3.15
N ASN A 79 11.82 -7.54 -2.77
CA ASN A 79 10.52 -7.03 -3.12
C ASN A 79 9.85 -6.39 -1.90
N ILE A 80 9.31 -5.20 -2.07
CA ILE A 80 8.48 -4.55 -1.04
C ILE A 80 7.11 -5.21 -1.07
N THR A 81 6.75 -5.88 0.02
CA THR A 81 5.48 -6.61 0.13
C THR A 81 4.45 -5.86 0.95
N SER A 82 4.91 -4.96 1.83
CA SER A 82 4.02 -4.17 2.67
C SER A 82 4.62 -2.85 3.10
N TYR A 83 3.74 -1.89 3.38
CA TYR A 83 4.11 -0.56 3.78
C TYR A 83 3.03 0.09 4.64
N ALA A 84 3.41 1.02 5.50
CA ALA A 84 2.48 1.79 6.31
C ALA A 84 3.03 3.18 6.61
N LEU A 85 2.15 4.18 6.64
CA LEU A 85 2.51 5.52 7.10
C LEU A 85 2.50 5.54 8.64
N HIS A 86 3.57 6.04 9.24
CA HIS A 86 3.63 6.27 10.67
C HIS A 86 2.69 7.43 11.07
N PRO A 87 2.09 7.43 12.27
CA PRO A 87 1.22 8.50 12.77
C PRO A 87 1.86 9.90 12.83
N ASP A 88 3.17 10.01 12.60
CA ASP A 88 3.85 11.31 12.52
C ASP A 88 3.59 12.01 11.17
N GLY A 89 2.95 11.31 10.24
CA GLY A 89 2.57 11.80 8.93
C GLY A 89 3.73 11.96 7.96
N HIS A 90 4.96 11.54 8.30
CA HIS A 90 6.13 11.74 7.45
C HIS A 90 7.10 10.56 7.39
N THR A 91 6.96 9.56 8.26
CA THR A 91 7.78 8.36 8.20
C THR A 91 7.01 7.22 7.55
N ILE A 92 7.56 6.66 6.47
CA ILE A 92 6.95 5.52 5.77
C ILE A 92 7.73 4.27 6.15
N PHE A 93 7.06 3.26 6.70
CA PHE A 93 7.64 1.93 6.96
C PHE A 93 7.38 1.02 5.77
N MET A 94 8.35 0.17 5.45
CA MET A 94 8.32 -0.76 4.31
C MET A 94 9.00 -2.07 4.71
N SER A 95 8.35 -3.19 4.47
CA SER A 95 8.92 -4.52 4.69
C SER A 95 9.21 -5.21 3.37
N THR A 96 10.36 -5.89 3.32
CA THR A 96 10.84 -6.59 2.13
C THR A 96 11.00 -8.09 2.34
N HIS A 97 10.74 -8.82 1.26
CA HIS A 97 11.01 -10.25 1.12
C HIS A 97 11.96 -10.50 -0.06
N ASP A 98 12.53 -11.68 -0.10
CA ASP A 98 13.28 -12.14 -1.27
C ASP A 98 12.36 -12.25 -2.50
N ARG A 99 12.84 -11.73 -3.64
CA ARG A 99 12.12 -11.68 -4.92
C ARG A 99 11.70 -13.06 -5.43
N HIS A 100 12.52 -14.08 -5.20
CA HIS A 100 12.29 -15.44 -5.66
C HIS A 100 11.67 -16.32 -4.59
N ASN A 101 11.69 -15.89 -3.33
CA ASN A 101 11.12 -16.61 -2.21
C ASN A 101 10.44 -15.69 -1.20
N LEU A 102 9.12 -15.49 -1.37
CA LEU A 102 8.30 -14.67 -0.47
C LEU A 102 8.23 -15.19 0.98
N SER A 103 8.70 -16.41 1.27
CA SER A 103 8.84 -16.88 2.66
C SER A 103 10.10 -16.38 3.36
N LEU A 104 11.06 -15.83 2.60
CA LEU A 104 12.32 -15.34 3.12
C LEU A 104 12.24 -13.84 3.38
N ALA A 105 11.88 -13.48 4.61
CA ALA A 105 11.90 -12.11 5.10
C ALA A 105 13.32 -11.52 5.06
N ARG A 106 13.46 -10.34 4.44
CA ARG A 106 14.73 -9.60 4.31
C ARG A 106 14.87 -8.54 5.39
N GLY A 107 13.82 -7.76 5.62
CA GLY A 107 13.72 -6.90 6.80
C GLY A 107 12.71 -5.78 6.66
N THR A 108 12.75 -4.86 7.61
CA THR A 108 11.92 -3.66 7.60
C THR A 108 12.78 -2.41 7.61
N TYR A 109 12.41 -1.45 6.77
CA TYR A 109 13.03 -0.16 6.61
C TYR A 109 12.01 0.94 6.89
N SER A 110 12.51 2.14 7.20
CA SER A 110 11.68 3.34 7.19
C SER A 110 12.35 4.47 6.41
N PHE A 111 11.55 5.24 5.69
CA PHE A 111 11.96 6.47 5.03
C PHE A 111 11.34 7.68 5.71
N ASP A 112 12.17 8.61 6.18
CA ASP A 112 11.74 9.90 6.71
C ASP A 112 11.63 10.93 5.57
N ALA A 113 10.41 11.23 5.16
CA ALA A 113 10.08 12.14 4.07
C ALA A 113 10.54 13.59 4.30
N ARG A 114 10.72 14.02 5.57
CA ARG A 114 11.18 15.39 5.88
C ARG A 114 12.67 15.54 5.69
N HIS A 115 13.43 14.53 6.09
CA HIS A 115 14.89 14.57 6.08
C HIS A 115 15.49 13.78 4.92
N CYS A 116 14.67 13.09 4.13
CA CYS A 116 15.08 12.15 3.08
C CYS A 116 16.08 11.10 3.61
N LYS A 117 15.77 10.49 4.76
CA LYS A 117 16.68 9.55 5.44
C LYS A 117 16.06 8.17 5.58
N TRP A 118 16.85 7.16 5.23
CA TRP A 118 16.51 5.76 5.44
C TRP A 118 17.02 5.25 6.78
N ARG A 119 16.30 4.28 7.35
CA ARG A 119 16.72 3.50 8.50
C ARG A 119 16.30 2.05 8.33
N TRP A 120 17.14 1.13 8.80
CA TRP A 120 16.81 -0.28 8.92
C TRP A 120 16.38 -0.58 10.35
N HIS A 121 15.33 -1.40 10.51
CA HIS A 121 14.70 -1.71 11.79
C HIS A 121 14.86 -3.16 12.21
N GLY A 122 15.54 -4.00 11.42
CA GLY A 122 15.75 -5.41 11.78
C GLY A 122 15.20 -6.38 10.74
N LYS A 123 15.54 -7.65 10.94
CA LYS A 123 15.06 -8.78 10.13
C LYS A 123 13.69 -9.26 10.63
N TRP A 124 12.70 -8.40 10.51
CA TRP A 124 11.28 -8.69 10.75
C TRP A 124 10.46 -8.00 9.66
N VAL A 125 9.19 -8.39 9.52
CA VAL A 125 8.27 -7.84 8.50
C VAL A 125 6.93 -7.47 9.14
N LEU A 126 6.24 -6.51 8.54
CA LEU A 126 4.87 -6.16 8.88
C LEU A 126 3.95 -7.38 8.60
N PRO A 127 2.95 -7.63 9.45
CA PRO A 127 2.10 -8.83 9.39
C PRO A 127 0.98 -8.73 8.35
N PHE A 128 1.10 -7.86 7.36
CA PHE A 128 0.14 -7.64 6.30
C PHE A 128 0.82 -7.52 4.94
N GLU A 129 0.05 -7.64 3.88
CA GLU A 129 0.42 -7.34 2.51
C GLU A 129 -0.16 -5.99 2.07
N GLY A 130 0.54 -5.29 1.19
CA GLY A 130 0.14 -3.98 0.71
C GLY A 130 0.15 -2.91 1.80
N GLN A 131 -0.82 -2.01 1.76
CA GLN A 131 -0.89 -0.88 2.67
C GLN A 131 -1.52 -1.24 4.02
N GLY A 132 -0.82 -0.91 5.10
CA GLY A 132 -1.39 -0.79 6.45
C GLY A 132 -1.79 0.65 6.75
N TYR A 133 -2.90 0.82 7.44
CA TYR A 133 -3.47 2.12 7.81
C TYR A 133 -3.47 2.29 9.32
N PHE A 134 -3.03 3.44 9.81
CA PHE A 134 -3.10 3.73 11.24
C PHE A 134 -4.54 4.02 11.66
N ASP A 135 -4.95 3.36 12.74
CA ASP A 135 -6.22 3.58 13.42
C ASP A 135 -5.95 4.11 14.83
N SER A 136 -6.47 5.30 15.13
CA SER A 136 -6.21 5.98 16.41
C SER A 136 -6.95 5.34 17.59
N ASP A 137 -8.08 4.69 17.35
CA ASP A 137 -8.87 4.04 18.41
C ASP A 137 -8.21 2.73 18.85
N LEU A 138 -7.58 2.03 17.91
CA LEU A 138 -6.82 0.81 18.16
C LEU A 138 -5.34 1.07 18.52
N ASP A 139 -4.85 2.29 18.28
CA ASP A 139 -3.45 2.70 18.39
C ASP A 139 -2.50 1.72 17.68
N ALA A 140 -2.88 1.33 16.46
CA ALA A 140 -2.20 0.29 15.69
C ALA A 140 -2.37 0.52 14.19
N TRP A 141 -1.45 -0.03 13.41
CA TRP A 141 -1.69 -0.25 11.99
C TRP A 141 -2.65 -1.41 11.79
N VAL A 142 -3.66 -1.21 10.96
CA VAL A 142 -4.60 -2.22 10.48
C VAL A 142 -4.23 -2.55 9.04
N GLY A 143 -4.03 -3.82 8.74
CA GLY A 143 -3.65 -4.28 7.41
C GLY A 143 -4.28 -5.62 7.04
N LEU A 144 -4.18 -5.96 5.76
CA LEU A 144 -4.70 -7.21 5.25
C LEU A 144 -3.65 -8.32 5.36
N HIS A 145 -3.94 -9.35 6.14
CA HIS A 145 -3.07 -10.51 6.26
C HIS A 145 -3.14 -11.36 4.98
N PHE A 146 -2.03 -12.01 4.65
CA PHE A 146 -1.86 -12.79 3.44
C PHE A 146 -2.93 -13.91 3.30
N ASP A 147 -3.43 -14.45 4.40
CA ASP A 147 -4.49 -15.48 4.44
C ASP A 147 -5.94 -14.94 4.32
N GLY A 148 -6.14 -13.64 4.10
CA GLY A 148 -7.48 -13.03 3.99
C GLY A 148 -8.15 -12.70 5.32
N TYR A 149 -7.36 -12.55 6.38
CA TYR A 149 -7.78 -12.01 7.66
C TYR A 149 -7.39 -10.54 7.79
N ILE A 150 -7.97 -9.84 8.76
CA ILE A 150 -7.46 -8.54 9.19
C ILE A 150 -6.41 -8.76 10.26
N CYS A 151 -5.33 -8.00 10.20
CA CYS A 151 -4.36 -7.96 11.28
C CYS A 151 -4.19 -6.53 11.80
N THR A 152 -3.78 -6.45 13.05
CA THR A 152 -3.36 -5.21 13.71
C THR A 152 -1.92 -5.37 14.16
N CYS A 153 -1.09 -4.36 13.93
CA CYS A 153 0.30 -4.32 14.32
C CYS A 153 0.55 -3.03 15.11
N GLN A 154 1.17 -3.12 16.28
CA GLN A 154 1.60 -1.94 17.01
C GLN A 154 2.52 -1.07 16.14
N VAL A 155 2.41 0.24 16.29
CA VAL A 155 3.24 1.18 15.53
C VAL A 155 4.70 1.00 15.94
N ALA A 156 5.54 0.66 14.98
CA ALA A 156 6.96 0.45 15.24
C ALA A 156 7.65 1.74 15.70
N SER A 157 8.58 1.61 16.64
CA SER A 157 9.45 2.73 17.03
C SER A 157 10.28 3.21 15.85
N ARG A 158 10.45 4.53 15.75
CA ARG A 158 11.33 5.14 14.74
C ARG A 158 12.81 5.06 15.11
N SER A 159 13.11 4.65 16.35
CA SER A 159 14.48 4.51 16.84
C SER A 159 15.13 3.24 16.30
N GLY A 160 16.26 3.37 15.62
CA GLY A 160 17.04 2.22 15.14
C GLY A 160 17.74 1.40 16.24
N THR A 161 17.50 1.74 17.51
CA THR A 161 18.02 0.98 18.66
C THR A 161 17.20 -0.27 18.96
N SER A 162 15.94 -0.32 18.52
CA SER A 162 15.06 -1.47 18.72
C SER A 162 14.93 -2.22 17.41
N THR A 163 15.44 -3.45 17.36
CA THR A 163 15.25 -4.35 16.22
C THR A 163 14.14 -5.38 16.46
N VAL A 164 13.33 -5.15 17.49
CA VAL A 164 12.26 -6.05 17.93
C VAL A 164 11.03 -5.82 17.04
N GLN A 165 10.45 -6.91 16.55
CA GLN A 165 9.20 -6.87 15.80
C GLN A 165 8.08 -6.34 16.72
N PRO A 166 7.27 -5.37 16.27
CA PRO A 166 6.12 -4.91 17.05
C PRO A 166 5.11 -6.04 17.30
N ASP A 167 4.41 -5.98 18.43
CA ASP A 167 3.36 -6.95 18.72
C ASP A 167 2.23 -6.81 17.68
N TRP A 168 1.74 -7.95 17.21
CA TRP A 168 0.66 -7.99 16.25
C TRP A 168 -0.34 -9.10 16.56
N LYS A 169 -1.54 -8.95 16.02
CA LYS A 169 -2.66 -9.88 16.19
C LYS A 169 -3.42 -10.03 14.88
N ILE A 170 -4.02 -11.19 14.70
CA ILE A 170 -4.90 -11.52 13.57
C ILE A 170 -6.35 -11.62 14.06
N SER A 171 -7.30 -11.25 13.20
CA SER A 171 -8.72 -11.36 13.48
C SER A 171 -9.15 -12.82 13.55
N LYS A 172 -10.22 -13.11 14.30
CA LYS A 172 -10.88 -14.42 14.27
C LYS A 172 -11.73 -14.63 13.02
N ASP A 173 -12.18 -13.54 12.43
CA ASP A 173 -13.07 -13.53 11.28
C ASP A 173 -12.22 -13.49 9.99
N LYS A 174 -12.38 -14.52 9.14
CA LYS A 174 -11.78 -14.57 7.80
C LYS A 174 -12.70 -13.83 6.83
N LEU A 175 -12.18 -12.85 6.09
CA LEU A 175 -13.00 -12.03 5.18
C LEU A 175 -13.04 -12.58 3.76
N PHE A 176 -11.98 -13.27 3.32
CA PHE A 176 -11.95 -13.98 2.04
C PHE A 176 -10.98 -15.17 2.06
N CYS A 177 -11.04 -16.03 1.05
CA CYS A 177 -10.16 -17.18 0.92
C CYS A 177 -9.17 -16.99 -0.24
N ARG A 178 -7.91 -16.66 0.08
CA ARG A 178 -6.87 -16.46 -0.94
C ARG A 178 -6.55 -17.72 -1.75
N GLU A 179 -6.65 -18.89 -1.14
CA GLU A 179 -6.38 -20.18 -1.80
C GLU A 179 -7.50 -20.59 -2.78
N SER A 180 -8.60 -19.83 -2.84
CA SER A 180 -9.64 -20.05 -3.83
C SER A 180 -9.07 -19.84 -5.22
N GLU A 181 -9.24 -20.81 -6.12
CA GLU A 181 -8.86 -20.69 -7.55
C GLU A 181 -9.57 -19.52 -8.26
N ARG A 182 -10.65 -19.02 -7.65
CA ARG A 182 -11.42 -17.88 -8.16
C ARG A 182 -10.90 -16.54 -7.63
N HIS A 183 -9.99 -16.52 -6.66
CA HIS A 183 -9.49 -15.27 -6.08
C HIS A 183 -8.53 -14.59 -7.06
N LEU A 184 -8.82 -13.32 -7.38
CA LEU A 184 -8.03 -12.53 -8.32
C LEU A 184 -7.24 -11.40 -7.66
N GLY A 185 -7.46 -11.16 -6.36
CA GLY A 185 -6.77 -10.11 -5.61
C GLY A 185 -7.70 -9.43 -4.59
N ALA A 186 -7.12 -8.77 -3.60
CA ALA A 186 -7.85 -7.98 -2.63
C ALA A 186 -7.03 -6.79 -2.13
N THR A 187 -7.71 -5.69 -1.83
CA THR A 187 -7.11 -4.52 -1.19
C THR A 187 -7.96 -4.00 -0.05
N LEU A 188 -7.30 -3.33 0.89
CA LEU A 188 -7.93 -2.70 2.04
C LEU A 188 -7.81 -1.18 1.90
N THR A 189 -8.82 -0.43 2.32
CA THR A 189 -8.74 1.03 2.46
C THR A 189 -9.37 1.49 3.76
N TYR A 190 -8.81 2.55 4.35
CA TYR A 190 -9.34 3.20 5.55
C TYR A 190 -10.30 4.32 5.16
N MET A 191 -11.50 4.30 5.76
CA MET A 191 -12.60 5.22 5.48
C MET A 191 -12.77 6.32 6.54
N GLY A 192 -11.90 6.37 7.56
CA GLY A 192 -12.11 7.23 8.71
C GLY A 192 -12.99 6.57 9.78
N ASP A 193 -13.04 7.17 10.98
CA ASP A 193 -13.87 6.75 12.10
C ASP A 193 -13.82 5.24 12.41
N THR A 194 -12.63 4.64 12.32
CA THR A 194 -12.41 3.21 12.59
C THR A 194 -13.23 2.32 11.63
N GLN A 195 -13.49 2.81 10.42
CA GLN A 195 -14.17 2.10 9.35
C GLN A 195 -13.21 1.77 8.21
N PHE A 196 -13.36 0.57 7.67
CA PHE A 196 -12.53 0.02 6.63
C PHE A 196 -13.39 -0.58 5.54
N CYS A 197 -12.91 -0.54 4.30
CA CYS A 197 -13.47 -1.25 3.18
C CYS A 197 -12.44 -2.22 2.62
N LEU A 198 -12.79 -3.50 2.59
CA LEU A 198 -12.09 -4.51 1.83
C LEU A 198 -12.74 -4.60 0.45
N VAL A 199 -11.93 -4.56 -0.61
CA VAL A 199 -12.36 -4.83 -1.98
C VAL A 199 -11.68 -6.12 -2.43
N GLU A 200 -12.46 -7.19 -2.55
CA GLU A 200 -12.03 -8.46 -3.11
C GLU A 200 -12.50 -8.55 -4.57
N CYS A 201 -11.62 -9.01 -5.46
CA CYS A 201 -11.97 -9.38 -6.83
C CYS A 201 -11.88 -10.90 -6.99
N GLY A 202 -12.88 -11.49 -7.63
CA GLY A 202 -12.85 -12.90 -7.98
C GLY A 202 -13.58 -13.22 -9.27
N VAL A 203 -13.35 -14.41 -9.80
CA VAL A 203 -14.04 -14.97 -10.97
C VAL A 203 -15.49 -15.29 -10.60
N ARG A 204 -16.43 -14.99 -11.50
CA ARG A 204 -17.86 -15.31 -11.33
C ARG A 204 -18.06 -16.82 -11.17
N GLN A 205 -19.05 -17.22 -10.35
CA GLN A 205 -19.19 -18.60 -9.87
C GLN A 205 -19.46 -19.63 -10.99
N ASP A 206 -20.16 -19.22 -12.04
CA ASP A 206 -20.54 -20.02 -13.21
C ASP A 206 -19.51 -19.98 -14.35
N MET A 207 -18.33 -19.41 -14.11
CA MET A 207 -17.28 -19.26 -15.12
C MET A 207 -15.97 -19.89 -14.68
N GLU A 208 -15.20 -20.33 -15.68
CA GLU A 208 -13.79 -20.68 -15.51
C GLU A 208 -12.93 -19.42 -15.56
N CYS A 209 -11.74 -19.48 -14.95
CA CYS A 209 -10.85 -18.32 -14.83
C CYS A 209 -10.46 -17.78 -16.22
N GLU A 210 -10.13 -18.66 -17.17
CA GLU A 210 -9.70 -18.27 -18.51
C GLU A 210 -10.80 -17.54 -19.29
N ASP A 211 -12.05 -17.99 -19.15
CA ASP A 211 -13.22 -17.41 -19.83
C ASP A 211 -13.71 -16.10 -19.21
N ALA A 212 -13.33 -15.83 -17.96
CA ALA A 212 -13.76 -14.63 -17.23
C ALA A 212 -13.11 -13.34 -17.74
N PHE A 213 -11.95 -13.44 -18.41
CA PHE A 213 -11.22 -12.28 -18.90
C PHE A 213 -11.69 -11.84 -20.27
N GLY A 214 -11.99 -10.55 -20.42
CA GLY A 214 -12.55 -10.02 -21.67
C GLY A 214 -14.06 -10.12 -21.77
N ASP A 215 -14.69 -10.92 -20.91
CA ASP A 215 -16.13 -10.96 -20.76
C ASP A 215 -16.67 -9.73 -20.01
N HIS A 216 -17.88 -9.31 -20.34
CA HIS A 216 -18.46 -8.07 -19.82
C HIS A 216 -18.85 -8.16 -18.35
N ASP A 217 -19.07 -9.37 -17.83
CA ASP A 217 -19.47 -9.62 -16.44
C ASP A 217 -18.78 -10.85 -15.83
N GLY A 218 -17.60 -11.24 -16.35
CA GLY A 218 -16.88 -12.45 -15.91
C GLY A 218 -16.29 -12.39 -14.50
N CYS A 219 -16.23 -11.22 -13.87
CA CYS A 219 -15.68 -11.03 -12.53
C CYS A 219 -16.71 -10.43 -11.55
N VAL A 220 -16.51 -10.70 -10.28
CA VAL A 220 -17.26 -10.12 -9.16
C VAL A 220 -16.31 -9.28 -8.31
N LEU A 221 -16.70 -8.03 -8.06
CA LEU A 221 -16.13 -7.22 -6.98
C LEU A 221 -17.02 -7.36 -5.74
N ARG A 222 -16.42 -7.82 -4.66
CA ARG A 222 -17.05 -7.86 -3.34
C ARG A 222 -16.46 -6.76 -2.47
N LEU A 223 -17.32 -5.86 -2.02
CA LEU A 223 -16.99 -4.79 -1.09
C LEU A 223 -17.52 -5.16 0.29
N ILE A 224 -16.63 -5.23 1.28
CA ILE A 224 -16.97 -5.49 2.69
C ILE A 224 -16.58 -4.28 3.51
N MET A 225 -17.58 -3.55 4.02
CA MET A 225 -17.38 -2.47 4.96
C MET A 225 -17.50 -2.99 6.39
N PHE A 226 -16.49 -2.75 7.21
CA PHE A 226 -16.41 -3.26 8.56
C PHE A 226 -15.64 -2.33 9.49
N SER A 227 -15.72 -2.58 10.79
CA SER A 227 -14.85 -1.98 11.80
C SER A 227 -14.11 -3.06 12.60
N PRO A 228 -12.77 -3.00 12.69
CA PRO A 228 -12.02 -3.85 13.60
C PRO A 228 -12.29 -3.46 15.05
N LYS A 229 -12.41 -4.45 15.94
CA LYS A 229 -12.66 -4.21 17.36
C LYS A 229 -12.11 -5.33 18.24
N TYR A 230 -11.57 -4.95 19.39
CA TYR A 230 -11.20 -5.89 20.43
C TYR A 230 -12.38 -6.25 21.34
N ASN A 231 -12.53 -7.54 21.62
CA ASN A 231 -13.45 -8.01 22.65
C ASN A 231 -12.82 -7.92 24.06
N ARG A 232 -13.59 -8.25 25.11
CA ARG A 232 -13.10 -8.18 26.51
C ARG A 232 -11.94 -9.14 26.82
N LYS A 233 -11.71 -10.15 25.99
CA LYS A 233 -10.60 -11.10 26.10
C LYS A 233 -9.35 -10.64 25.32
N GLY A 234 -9.41 -9.48 24.66
CA GLY A 234 -8.33 -8.96 23.84
C GLY A 234 -8.18 -9.65 22.49
N GLU A 235 -9.21 -10.36 22.03
CA GLU A 235 -9.26 -10.97 20.70
C GLU A 235 -9.79 -9.96 19.67
N LEU A 236 -9.16 -9.92 18.50
CA LEU A 236 -9.53 -9.05 17.40
C LEU A 236 -10.68 -9.67 16.59
N HIS A 237 -11.73 -8.89 16.38
CA HIS A 237 -12.88 -9.24 15.54
C HIS A 237 -13.17 -8.13 14.53
N THR A 238 -13.85 -8.49 13.44
CA THR A 238 -14.37 -7.53 12.47
C THR A 238 -15.89 -7.45 12.57
N LYS A 239 -16.42 -6.28 12.90
CA LYS A 239 -17.86 -6.03 12.82
C LYS A 239 -18.21 -5.61 11.41
N ILE A 240 -18.83 -6.52 10.64
CA ILE A 240 -19.31 -6.23 9.29
C ILE A 240 -20.55 -5.33 9.37
N HIS A 241 -20.53 -4.23 8.63
CA HIS A 241 -21.65 -3.29 8.51
C HIS A 241 -22.42 -3.50 7.22
N ARG A 242 -21.72 -3.79 6.12
CA ARG A 242 -22.33 -4.00 4.80
C ARG A 242 -21.41 -4.84 3.92
N THR A 243 -22.03 -5.71 3.14
CA THR A 243 -21.40 -6.43 2.04
C THR A 243 -22.15 -6.09 0.76
N THR A 244 -21.44 -5.79 -0.32
CA THR A 244 -22.02 -5.53 -1.65
C THR A 244 -21.22 -6.26 -2.70
N ASP A 245 -21.91 -7.02 -3.56
CA ASP A 245 -21.30 -7.71 -4.69
C ASP A 245 -21.73 -6.99 -5.98
N THR A 246 -20.81 -6.81 -6.92
CA THR A 246 -21.07 -6.16 -8.21
C THR A 246 -20.32 -6.88 -9.31
N LEU A 247 -21.00 -7.14 -10.42
CA LEU A 247 -20.40 -7.73 -11.61
C LEU A 247 -19.56 -6.68 -12.33
N VAL A 248 -18.36 -7.07 -12.75
CA VAL A 248 -17.44 -6.23 -13.50
C VAL A 248 -16.78 -7.01 -14.62
N SER A 249 -16.36 -6.28 -15.65
CA SER A 249 -15.44 -6.80 -16.66
C SER A 249 -14.00 -6.60 -16.18
N LYS A 250 -13.17 -7.62 -16.39
CA LYS A 250 -11.71 -7.54 -16.19
C LYS A 250 -11.04 -8.01 -17.47
N HIS A 251 -10.21 -7.16 -18.07
CA HIS A 251 -9.53 -7.47 -19.34
C HIS A 251 -8.11 -7.99 -19.16
N LEU A 252 -7.49 -7.75 -17.99
CA LEU A 252 -6.10 -8.10 -17.72
C LEU A 252 -5.96 -8.67 -16.31
N LEU A 253 -5.22 -9.78 -16.19
CA LEU A 253 -4.90 -10.44 -14.93
C LEU A 253 -4.06 -9.55 -14.00
N SER A 254 -3.17 -8.74 -14.58
CA SER A 254 -2.12 -7.99 -13.87
C SER A 254 -2.61 -6.80 -13.04
N PHE A 255 -3.92 -6.55 -12.98
CA PHE A 255 -4.48 -5.43 -12.22
C PHE A 255 -5.23 -5.92 -11.00
N ASP A 256 -4.75 -5.52 -9.83
CA ASP A 256 -5.46 -5.68 -8.58
C ASP A 256 -6.54 -4.59 -8.43
N PRO A 257 -7.66 -4.87 -7.75
CA PRO A 257 -8.61 -3.84 -7.40
C PRO A 257 -7.94 -2.81 -6.49
N VAL A 258 -7.97 -1.51 -6.84
CA VAL A 258 -7.43 -0.45 -5.98
C VAL A 258 -8.58 0.34 -5.37
N ALA A 259 -8.58 0.45 -4.04
CA ALA A 259 -9.56 1.23 -3.30
C ALA A 259 -8.90 2.47 -2.67
N PHE A 260 -9.59 3.61 -2.73
CA PHE A 260 -9.20 4.85 -2.04
C PHE A 260 -10.44 5.51 -1.44
N TRP A 261 -10.23 6.33 -0.42
CA TRP A 261 -11.27 7.11 0.25
C TRP A 261 -10.93 8.61 0.20
N MET A 262 -11.95 9.45 0.03
CA MET A 262 -11.85 10.91 -0.09
C MET A 262 -12.80 11.61 0.87
#